data_AF-A0A2N6G573-F1
#
_entry.id   AF-A0A2N6G573-F1
#
_cell.length_a   1.000
_cell.length_b   1.000
_cell.length_c   1.000
_cell.angle_alpha   90.00
_cell.angle_beta   90.00
_cell.angle_gamma   90.00
#
_symmetry.space_group_name_H-M   'P 1'
#
loop_
_entity.id
_entity.type
_entity.pdbx_description
1 polymer ?
#
loop_
_entity_poly.entity_id
_entity_poly.type
_entity_poly.pdbx_seq_one_letter_code
_entity_poly.pdbx_strand_id
1 'polypeptide(L)'
;MERLVTTAQAAEILGISLQGVHYRIKNNQLKSIKQSGKTYVYLWDDKSKKDAYVASVEEIAEKKEENSVSIQKVIEGKDEQIVLLKKSVKWLRRQYQEEIARLEKNQDKIISVFDSEIKLLQSAFNEMRSVYKPKIEARPEKNKFISLQDFTALMKSYKKNDNEIKNLIIKALKSGDKRFIYIKKTKKVLILNEDFSDFK
;
A
#
# COMPACT_ATOMS: atom_id res chain seq x y z
N MET A 1 -3.62 -56.01 60.00
CA MET A 1 -3.86 -57.02 58.93
C MET A 1 -4.96 -56.50 58.00
N GLU A 2 -4.98 -56.90 56.73
CA GLU A 2 -6.04 -56.50 55.79
C GLU A 2 -7.23 -57.44 55.93
N ARG A 3 -8.41 -56.89 56.23
CA ARG A 3 -9.66 -57.65 56.34
C ARG A 3 -10.46 -57.51 55.07
N LEU A 4 -10.90 -58.63 54.51
CA LEU A 4 -11.82 -58.67 53.39
C LEU A 4 -13.26 -58.56 53.91
N VAL A 5 -13.97 -57.51 53.49
CA VAL A 5 -15.36 -57.27 53.89
C VAL A 5 -16.27 -57.07 52.68
N THR A 6 -17.57 -57.28 52.87
CA THR A 6 -18.57 -56.97 51.82
C THR A 6 -18.72 -55.46 51.63
N THR A 7 -19.22 -55.02 50.47
CA THR A 7 -19.48 -53.58 50.21
C THR A 7 -20.44 -52.95 51.22
N ALA A 8 -21.42 -53.71 51.72
CA ALA A 8 -22.35 -53.26 52.77
C ALA A 8 -21.64 -53.06 54.11
N GLN A 9 -20.81 -54.02 54.53
CA GLN A 9 -20.00 -53.87 55.75
C GLN A 9 -18.96 -52.75 55.61
N ALA A 10 -18.40 -52.57 54.40
CA ALA A 10 -17.49 -51.47 54.14
C ALA A 10 -18.17 -50.11 54.26
N ALA A 11 -19.42 -49.99 53.82
CA ALA A 11 -20.23 -48.79 53.98
C ALA A 11 -20.44 -48.45 55.47
N GLU A 12 -20.78 -49.46 56.28
CA GLU A 12 -20.95 -49.31 57.74
C GLU A 12 -19.65 -48.90 58.45
N ILE A 13 -18.52 -49.57 58.14
CA ILE A 13 -17.22 -49.30 58.80
C ILE A 13 -16.64 -47.93 58.40
N LEU A 14 -16.86 -47.52 57.15
CA LEU A 14 -16.38 -46.24 56.63
C LEU A 14 -17.36 -45.08 56.90
N GLY A 15 -18.59 -45.36 57.33
CA GLY A 15 -19.62 -44.35 57.58
C GLY A 15 -20.10 -43.64 56.30
N ILE A 16 -20.12 -44.33 55.16
CA ILE A 16 -20.54 -43.77 53.86
C ILE A 16 -21.68 -44.58 53.25
N SER A 17 -22.40 -44.00 52.30
CA SER A 17 -23.45 -44.74 51.58
C SER A 17 -22.88 -45.89 50.75
N LEU A 18 -23.68 -46.94 50.55
CA LEU A 18 -23.32 -48.09 49.69
C LEU A 18 -22.90 -47.64 48.28
N GLN A 19 -23.64 -46.69 47.71
CA GLN A 19 -23.32 -46.09 46.41
C GLN A 19 -21.99 -45.32 46.45
N GLY A 20 -21.69 -44.66 47.57
CA GLY A 20 -20.40 -44.01 47.82
C GLY A 20 -19.23 -45.00 47.83
N VAL A 21 -19.41 -46.20 48.40
CA VAL A 21 -18.41 -47.28 48.31
C VAL A 21 -18.19 -47.68 46.85
N HIS A 22 -19.27 -47.93 46.09
CA HIS A 22 -19.18 -48.30 44.68
C HIS A 22 -18.49 -47.22 43.82
N TYR A 23 -18.78 -45.95 44.08
CA TYR A 23 -18.12 -44.84 43.42
C TYR A 23 -16.60 -44.82 43.67
N ARG A 24 -16.19 -45.04 44.92
CA ARG A 24 -14.76 -45.09 45.32
C ARG A 24 -14.04 -46.31 44.76
N ILE A 25 -14.72 -47.46 44.65
CA ILE A 25 -14.19 -48.63 43.93
C ILE A 25 -13.98 -48.30 42.44
N LYS A 26 -14.98 -47.69 41.79
CA LYS A 26 -14.93 -47.33 40.36
C LYS A 26 -13.80 -46.35 40.05
N ASN A 27 -13.52 -45.45 40.98
CA ASN A 27 -12.47 -44.43 40.84
C ASN A 27 -11.11 -44.87 41.43
N ASN A 28 -10.90 -46.17 41.67
CA ASN A 28 -9.65 -46.76 42.19
C ASN A 28 -9.18 -46.22 43.55
N GLN A 29 -10.09 -45.64 44.34
CA GLN A 29 -9.80 -45.13 45.69
C GLN A 29 -9.94 -46.23 46.76
N LEU A 30 -10.61 -47.35 46.46
CA LEU A 30 -10.71 -48.53 47.33
C LEU A 30 -10.30 -49.79 46.55
N LYS A 31 -9.39 -50.59 47.13
CA LYS A 31 -9.01 -51.89 46.58
C LYS A 31 -10.15 -52.87 46.74
N SER A 32 -10.55 -53.52 45.65
CA SER A 32 -11.63 -54.50 45.66
C SER A 32 -11.29 -55.75 44.85
N ILE A 33 -11.94 -56.86 45.19
CA ILE A 33 -11.86 -58.14 44.48
C ILE A 33 -13.27 -58.69 44.24
N LYS A 34 -13.50 -59.28 43.07
CA LYS A 34 -14.76 -59.97 42.76
C LYS A 34 -14.57 -61.47 42.95
N GLN A 35 -15.34 -62.05 43.87
CA GLN A 35 -15.39 -63.50 44.11
C GLN A 35 -16.84 -63.97 44.06
N SER A 36 -17.11 -65.01 43.25
CA SER A 36 -18.43 -65.63 43.14
C SER A 36 -19.58 -64.64 42.89
N GLY A 37 -19.37 -63.67 41.99
CA GLY A 37 -20.36 -62.64 41.63
C GLY A 37 -20.55 -61.51 42.65
N LYS A 38 -19.86 -61.53 43.79
CA LYS A 38 -19.91 -60.48 44.82
C LYS A 38 -18.61 -59.69 44.86
N THR A 39 -18.71 -58.40 45.14
CA THR A 39 -17.54 -57.50 45.27
C THR A 39 -17.18 -57.36 46.75
N TYR A 40 -15.91 -57.59 47.07
CA TYR A 40 -15.36 -57.44 48.40
C TYR A 40 -14.32 -56.32 48.41
N VAL A 41 -14.19 -55.62 49.53
CA VAL A 41 -13.31 -54.47 49.72
C VAL A 41 -12.29 -54.81 50.81
N TYR A 42 -11.02 -54.46 50.56
CA TYR A 42 -9.96 -54.58 51.55
C TYR A 42 -9.98 -53.36 52.47
N LEU A 43 -10.11 -53.60 53.78
CA LEU A 43 -10.01 -52.55 54.82
C LEU A 43 -8.88 -52.88 55.80
N TRP A 44 -8.14 -51.84 56.22
CA TRP A 44 -7.16 -51.95 57.29
C TRP A 44 -7.85 -51.80 58.65
N ASP A 45 -7.56 -52.70 59.59
CA ASP A 45 -8.19 -52.76 60.92
C ASP A 45 -7.69 -51.67 61.89
N ASP A 46 -6.70 -50.88 61.49
CA ASP A 46 -6.11 -49.84 62.35
C ASP A 46 -6.82 -48.49 62.16
N LYS A 47 -7.56 -48.08 63.21
CA LYS A 47 -8.19 -46.74 63.31
C LYS A 47 -7.19 -45.58 63.19
N SER A 48 -5.87 -45.83 63.31
CA SER A 48 -4.80 -44.84 63.23
C SER A 48 -4.43 -44.36 61.81
N LYS A 49 -4.98 -44.97 60.74
CA LYS A 49 -4.73 -44.53 59.35
C LYS A 49 -5.88 -43.76 58.69
N LYS A 50 -7.02 -43.56 59.38
CA LYS A 50 -8.05 -42.63 58.91
C LYS A 50 -7.52 -41.19 58.86
N ASP A 51 -6.75 -40.80 59.88
CA ASP A 51 -6.20 -39.44 59.99
C ASP A 51 -5.10 -39.16 58.95
N ALA A 52 -4.27 -40.16 58.62
CA ALA A 52 -3.23 -40.03 57.59
C ALA A 52 -3.79 -39.89 56.16
N TYR A 53 -4.95 -40.50 55.87
CA TYR A 53 -5.60 -40.37 54.57
C TYR A 53 -6.33 -39.03 54.42
N VAL A 54 -6.97 -38.53 55.49
CA VAL A 54 -7.62 -37.21 55.51
C VAL A 54 -6.59 -36.09 55.34
N ALA A 55 -5.47 -36.15 56.07
CA ALA A 55 -4.37 -35.18 55.94
C ALA A 55 -3.78 -35.13 54.51
N SER A 56 -3.63 -36.29 53.86
CA SER A 56 -3.12 -36.32 52.47
C SER A 56 -4.09 -35.76 51.42
N VAL A 57 -5.41 -35.77 51.70
CA VAL A 57 -6.43 -35.22 50.80
C VAL A 57 -6.56 -33.70 51.01
N GLU A 58 -6.41 -33.23 52.25
CA GLU A 58 -6.37 -31.80 52.59
C GLU A 58 -5.14 -31.10 51.96
N GLU A 59 -3.95 -31.69 52.04
CA GLU A 59 -2.75 -31.15 51.37
C GLU A 59 -2.86 -31.07 49.84
N ILE A 60 -3.60 -31.99 49.21
CA ILE A 60 -3.86 -31.98 47.75
C ILE A 60 -4.92 -30.94 47.37
N ALA A 61 -5.90 -30.68 48.25
CA ALA A 61 -6.90 -29.64 48.07
C ALA A 61 -6.26 -28.24 48.21
N GLU A 62 -5.43 -28.03 49.24
CA GLU A 62 -4.72 -26.77 49.48
C GLU A 62 -3.77 -26.43 48.32
N LYS A 63 -2.99 -27.39 47.80
CA LYS A 63 -2.13 -27.16 46.62
C LYS A 63 -2.90 -26.86 45.32
N LYS A 64 -4.15 -27.32 45.20
CA LYS A 64 -5.02 -26.96 44.08
C LYS A 64 -5.59 -25.55 44.24
N GLU A 65 -5.97 -25.17 45.46
CA GLU A 65 -6.43 -23.82 45.77
C GLU A 65 -5.30 -22.81 45.58
N GLU A 66 -4.09 -23.04 46.09
CA GLU A 66 -2.93 -22.17 45.89
C GLU A 66 -2.59 -21.99 44.40
N ASN A 67 -2.62 -23.07 43.61
CA ASN A 67 -2.41 -22.99 42.17
C ASN A 67 -3.52 -22.21 41.46
N SER A 68 -4.78 -22.38 41.87
CA SER A 68 -5.91 -21.64 41.31
C SER A 68 -5.79 -20.13 41.59
N VAL A 69 -5.36 -19.76 42.81
CA VAL A 69 -5.12 -18.37 43.21
C VAL A 69 -3.94 -17.77 42.43
N SER A 70 -2.87 -18.54 42.22
CA SER A 70 -1.72 -18.13 41.39
C SER A 70 -2.13 -17.87 39.93
N ILE A 71 -2.91 -18.78 39.34
CA ILE A 71 -3.45 -18.62 37.97
C ILE A 71 -4.35 -17.38 37.88
N GLN A 72 -5.21 -17.14 38.88
CA GLN A 72 -6.10 -15.99 38.90
C GLN A 72 -5.32 -14.66 38.92
N LYS A 73 -4.26 -14.56 39.74
CA LYS A 73 -3.37 -13.39 39.75
C LYS A 73 -2.67 -13.15 38.41
N VAL A 74 -2.27 -14.22 37.73
CA VAL A 74 -1.69 -14.11 36.38
C VAL A 74 -2.72 -13.61 35.37
N ILE A 75 -3.98 -14.07 35.46
CA ILE A 75 -5.08 -13.60 34.61
C ILE A 75 -5.34 -12.11 34.86
N GLU A 76 -5.44 -11.68 36.11
CA GLU A 76 -5.64 -10.27 36.47
C GLU A 76 -4.53 -9.38 35.91
N GLY A 77 -3.25 -9.76 36.09
CA GLY A 77 -2.13 -9.02 35.53
C GLY A 77 -2.12 -8.99 33.99
N LYS A 78 -2.65 -10.02 33.33
CA LYS A 78 -2.82 -10.04 31.87
C LYS A 78 -3.97 -9.15 31.42
N ASP A 79 -5.07 -9.12 32.15
CA ASP A 79 -6.21 -8.24 31.85
C ASP A 79 -5.83 -6.77 31.98
N GLU A 80 -5.05 -6.41 33.00
CA GLU A 80 -4.49 -5.06 33.14
C GLU A 80 -3.59 -4.68 31.95
N GLN A 81 -2.70 -5.59 31.53
CA GLN A 81 -1.88 -5.41 30.34
C GLN A 81 -2.74 -5.19 29.08
N ILE A 82 -3.80 -5.98 28.90
CA ILE A 82 -4.73 -5.86 27.78
C ILE A 82 -5.43 -4.49 27.80
N VAL A 83 -5.84 -4.00 28.97
CA VAL A 83 -6.48 -2.68 29.10
C VAL A 83 -5.51 -1.56 28.74
N LEU A 84 -4.26 -1.63 29.22
CA LEU A 84 -3.22 -0.66 28.87
C LEU A 84 -2.91 -0.66 27.37
N LEU A 85 -2.79 -1.84 26.77
CA LEU A 85 -2.56 -2.00 25.33
C LEU A 85 -3.74 -1.47 24.50
N LYS A 86 -4.99 -1.72 24.93
CA LYS A 86 -6.17 -1.14 24.26
C LYS A 86 -6.16 0.39 24.31
N LYS A 87 -5.77 0.98 25.44
CA LYS A 87 -5.64 2.43 25.59
C LYS A 87 -4.53 2.99 24.70
N SER A 88 -3.35 2.35 24.67
CA SER A 88 -2.23 2.79 23.84
C SER A 88 -2.55 2.71 22.35
N VAL A 89 -3.19 1.63 21.89
CA VAL A 89 -3.63 1.48 20.50
C VAL A 89 -4.66 2.55 20.12
N LYS A 90 -5.62 2.84 21.01
CA LYS A 90 -6.61 3.91 20.78
C LYS A 90 -5.94 5.28 20.66
N TRP A 91 -4.96 5.57 21.53
CA TRP A 91 -4.20 6.81 21.50
C TRP A 91 -3.36 6.95 20.23
N LEU A 92 -2.62 5.90 19.86
CA LEU A 92 -1.81 5.86 18.62
C LEU A 92 -2.68 6.09 17.39
N ARG A 93 -3.84 5.45 17.30
CA ARG A 93 -4.78 5.68 16.19
C ARG A 93 -5.21 7.14 16.08
N ARG A 94 -5.50 7.79 17.21
CA ARG A 94 -5.88 9.20 17.22
C ARG A 94 -4.70 10.09 16.80
N GLN A 95 -3.50 9.80 17.29
CA GLN A 95 -2.30 10.54 16.93
C GLN A 95 -1.99 10.43 15.43
N TYR A 96 -2.12 9.23 14.84
CA TYR A 96 -1.98 9.05 13.40
C TYR A 96 -3.04 9.82 12.60
N GLN A 97 -4.29 9.83 13.05
CA GLN A 97 -5.34 10.62 12.39
C GLN A 97 -5.04 12.12 12.43
N GLU A 98 -4.58 12.64 13.57
CA GLU A 98 -4.19 14.04 13.72
C GLU A 98 -2.99 14.39 12.83
N GLU A 99 -1.99 13.50 12.74
CA GLU A 99 -0.81 13.72 11.89
C GLU A 99 -1.14 13.66 10.40
N ILE A 100 -2.01 12.72 9.98
CA ILE A 100 -2.50 12.66 8.60
C ILE A 100 -3.22 13.97 8.25
N ALA A 101 -4.15 14.44 9.09
CA ALA A 101 -4.88 15.69 8.85
C ALA A 101 -3.94 16.91 8.80
N ARG A 102 -2.88 16.92 9.63
CA ARG A 102 -1.84 17.96 9.58
C ARG A 102 -1.05 17.93 8.28
N LEU A 103 -0.68 16.74 7.80
CA LEU A 103 0.05 16.55 6.55
C LEU A 103 -0.81 16.96 5.35
N GLU A 104 -2.07 16.56 5.30
CA GLU A 104 -3.04 16.96 4.26
C GLU A 104 -3.17 18.48 4.20
N LYS A 105 -3.38 19.14 5.35
CA LYS A 105 -3.45 20.61 5.41
C LYS A 105 -2.17 21.30 4.95
N ASN A 106 -1.01 20.69 5.17
CA ASN A 106 0.26 21.22 4.68
C ASN A 106 0.38 21.04 3.16
N GLN A 107 -0.02 19.86 2.66
CA GLN A 107 -0.06 19.56 1.23
C GLN A 107 -0.97 20.53 0.47
N ASP A 108 -2.16 20.84 0.99
CA ASP A 108 -3.08 21.81 0.38
C ASP A 108 -2.47 23.22 0.27
N LYS A 109 -1.69 23.64 1.26
CA LYS A 109 -0.97 24.92 1.23
C LYS A 109 0.14 24.92 0.18
N ILE A 110 0.87 23.81 0.06
CA ILE A 110 1.92 23.67 -0.96
C ILE A 110 1.28 23.73 -2.36
N ILE A 111 0.16 23.03 -2.56
CA ILE A 111 -0.59 23.07 -3.82
C ILE A 111 -1.04 24.50 -4.13
N SER A 112 -1.59 25.24 -3.16
CA SER A 112 -2.05 26.60 -3.41
C SER A 112 -0.92 27.58 -3.76
N VAL A 113 0.27 27.40 -3.15
CA VAL A 113 1.48 28.15 -3.53
C VAL A 113 1.89 27.80 -4.96
N PHE A 114 1.96 26.52 -5.31
CA PHE A 114 2.30 26.11 -6.68
C PHE A 114 1.30 26.62 -7.72
N ASP A 115 0.00 26.58 -7.44
CA ASP A 115 -1.02 27.14 -8.32
C ASP A 115 -0.83 28.65 -8.52
N SER A 116 -0.44 29.38 -7.46
CA SER A 116 -0.15 30.80 -7.56
C SER A 116 1.11 31.09 -8.38
N GLU A 117 2.16 30.28 -8.23
CA GLU A 117 3.39 30.37 -9.02
C GLU A 117 3.16 30.03 -10.49
N ILE A 118 2.38 28.98 -10.78
CA ILE A 118 2.00 28.60 -12.15
C ILE A 118 1.23 29.74 -12.82
N LYS A 119 0.26 30.34 -12.12
CA LYS A 119 -0.49 31.50 -12.64
C LYS A 119 0.42 32.69 -12.90
N LEU A 120 1.37 32.97 -12.01
CA LEU A 120 2.34 34.04 -12.18
C LEU A 120 3.23 33.79 -13.41
N LEU A 121 3.74 32.57 -13.57
CA LEU A 121 4.55 32.18 -14.73
C LEU A 121 3.75 32.28 -16.03
N GLN A 122 2.49 31.84 -16.04
CA GLN A 122 1.60 31.98 -17.19
C GLN A 122 1.35 33.46 -17.53
N SER A 123 1.15 34.30 -16.51
CA SER A 123 0.99 35.75 -16.70
C SER A 123 2.25 36.37 -17.30
N ALA A 124 3.42 36.11 -16.72
CA ALA A 124 4.70 36.60 -17.22
C ALA A 124 4.99 36.10 -18.65
N PHE A 125 4.67 34.84 -18.94
CA PHE A 125 4.80 34.28 -20.30
C PHE A 125 3.88 34.98 -21.29
N ASN A 126 2.63 35.22 -20.94
CA ASN A 126 1.68 35.91 -21.82
C ASN A 126 2.10 37.37 -22.06
N GLU A 127 2.64 38.03 -21.04
CA GLU A 127 3.20 39.39 -21.15
C GLU A 127 4.44 39.41 -22.06
N MET A 128 5.38 38.48 -21.88
CA MET A 128 6.51 38.34 -22.81
C MET A 128 6.01 38.07 -24.24
N ARG A 129 5.06 37.13 -24.39
CA ARG A 129 4.49 36.80 -25.70
C ARG A 129 3.86 38.02 -26.36
N SER A 130 3.13 38.86 -25.63
CA SER A 130 2.50 40.06 -26.18
C SER A 130 3.54 41.12 -26.60
N VAL A 131 4.65 41.24 -25.87
CA VAL A 131 5.75 42.17 -26.21
C VAL A 131 6.57 41.69 -27.40
N TYR A 132 6.85 40.39 -27.50
CA TYR A 132 7.76 39.84 -28.50
C TYR A 132 7.06 39.40 -29.79
N LYS A 133 5.80 38.94 -29.75
CA LYS A 133 5.06 38.50 -30.94
C LYS A 133 4.96 39.58 -32.04
N PRO A 134 4.61 40.84 -31.73
CA PRO A 134 4.56 41.90 -32.74
C PRO A 134 5.92 42.16 -33.38
N LYS A 135 7.02 42.00 -32.63
CA LYS A 135 8.39 42.20 -33.14
C LYS A 135 8.84 41.10 -34.09
N ILE A 136 8.30 39.89 -33.92
CA ILE A 136 8.56 38.75 -34.82
C ILE A 136 7.74 38.91 -36.10
N GLU A 137 6.47 39.29 -35.99
CA GLU A 137 5.57 39.50 -37.13
C GLU A 137 5.92 40.76 -37.94
N ALA A 138 6.49 41.80 -37.31
CA ALA A 138 6.96 43.01 -37.99
C ALA A 138 8.31 42.85 -38.72
N ARG A 139 9.01 41.72 -38.56
CA ARG A 139 10.08 41.38 -39.50
C ARG A 139 9.40 40.95 -40.79
N PRO A 140 9.65 41.62 -41.94
CA PRO A 140 9.18 41.08 -43.20
C PRO A 140 9.80 39.70 -43.31
N GLU A 141 8.98 38.66 -43.29
CA GLU A 141 9.45 37.34 -43.69
C GLU A 141 10.11 37.57 -45.05
N LYS A 142 11.44 37.36 -45.13
CA LYS A 142 12.09 37.21 -46.43
C LYS A 142 11.41 35.99 -47.04
N ASN A 143 10.35 36.22 -47.83
CA ASN A 143 9.66 35.18 -48.57
C ASN A 143 10.77 34.38 -49.24
N LYS A 144 10.94 33.11 -48.83
CA LYS A 144 12.05 32.28 -49.31
C LYS A 144 12.05 32.14 -50.82
N PHE A 145 10.88 32.33 -51.43
CA PHE A 145 10.66 32.28 -52.87
C PHE A 145 10.04 33.58 -53.37
N ILE A 146 10.45 34.01 -54.57
CA ILE A 146 9.78 35.08 -55.31
C ILE A 146 8.69 34.51 -56.20
N SER A 147 7.65 35.31 -56.47
CA SER A 147 6.66 34.93 -57.46
C SER A 147 7.27 34.96 -58.87
N LEU A 148 6.70 34.18 -59.79
CA LEU A 148 7.12 34.22 -61.19
C LEU A 148 6.91 35.62 -61.79
N GLN A 149 5.86 36.34 -61.36
CA GLN A 149 5.57 37.70 -61.81
C GLN A 149 6.67 38.66 -61.36
N ASP A 150 7.06 38.60 -60.09
CA ASP A 150 8.13 39.46 -59.55
C ASP A 150 9.47 39.17 -60.20
N PHE A 151 9.79 37.88 -60.43
CA PHE A 151 11.00 37.49 -61.17
C PHE A 151 10.99 38.04 -62.59
N THR A 152 9.86 37.91 -63.30
CA THR A 152 9.75 38.43 -64.68
C THR A 152 9.85 39.95 -64.72
N ALA A 153 9.28 40.67 -63.74
CA ALA A 153 9.42 42.12 -63.62
C ALA A 153 10.88 42.54 -63.39
N LEU A 154 11.60 41.80 -62.52
CA LEU A 154 13.02 42.03 -62.25
C LEU A 154 13.87 41.77 -63.50
N MET A 155 13.65 40.68 -64.22
CA MET A 155 14.38 40.41 -65.48
C MET A 155 14.05 41.40 -66.61
N LYS A 156 12.82 41.92 -66.65
CA LYS A 156 12.44 42.99 -67.59
C LYS A 156 13.18 44.30 -67.29
N SER A 157 13.47 44.59 -66.03
CA SER A 157 14.33 45.72 -65.65
C SER A 157 15.76 45.58 -66.19
N TYR A 158 16.23 44.34 -66.41
CA TYR A 158 17.50 44.02 -67.06
C TYR A 158 17.38 43.93 -68.60
N LYS A 159 16.33 44.52 -69.18
CA LYS A 159 16.07 44.57 -70.63
C LYS A 159 15.94 43.21 -71.32
N LYS A 160 15.59 42.14 -70.58
CA LYS A 160 15.33 40.81 -71.18
C LYS A 160 13.90 40.67 -71.70
N ASN A 161 13.74 39.96 -72.81
CA ASN A 161 12.43 39.61 -73.36
C ASN A 161 11.88 38.32 -72.71
N ASP A 162 10.57 38.09 -72.78
CA ASP A 162 9.90 36.93 -72.17
C ASP A 162 10.46 35.58 -72.64
N ASN A 163 10.87 35.49 -73.91
CA ASN A 163 11.53 34.29 -74.46
C ASN A 163 12.93 34.06 -73.88
N GLU A 164 13.68 35.12 -73.61
CA GLU A 164 15.00 35.04 -73.00
C GLU A 164 14.90 34.64 -71.53
N ILE A 165 13.90 35.15 -70.80
CA ILE A 165 13.61 34.79 -69.42
C ILE A 165 13.27 33.30 -69.31
N LYS A 166 12.43 32.77 -70.21
CA LYS A 166 12.12 31.33 -70.27
C LYS A 166 13.37 30.49 -70.53
N ASN A 167 14.19 30.89 -71.50
CA ASN A 167 15.42 30.19 -71.83
C ASN A 167 16.43 30.21 -70.67
N LEU A 168 16.49 31.31 -69.92
CA LEU A 168 17.33 31.48 -68.75
C LEU A 168 16.90 30.52 -67.64
N ILE A 169 15.61 30.45 -67.31
CA ILE A 169 15.09 29.49 -66.31
C ILE A 169 15.41 28.05 -66.71
N ILE A 170 15.22 27.69 -67.99
CA ILE A 170 15.51 26.33 -68.48
C ILE A 170 17.01 26.04 -68.43
N LYS A 171 17.87 27.00 -68.80
CA LYS A 171 19.33 26.86 -68.71
C LYS A 171 19.78 26.73 -67.26
N ALA A 172 19.25 27.55 -66.35
CA ALA A 172 19.58 27.54 -64.93
C ALA A 172 19.18 26.20 -64.26
N LEU A 173 18.03 25.64 -64.65
CA LEU A 173 17.61 24.31 -64.21
C LEU A 173 18.51 23.20 -64.75
N LYS A 174 19.01 23.32 -66.00
CA LYS A 174 19.95 22.36 -66.61
C LYS A 174 21.36 22.46 -66.03
N SER A 175 21.81 23.66 -65.69
CA SER A 175 23.11 23.91 -65.06
C SER A 175 23.12 23.60 -63.56
N GLY A 176 21.97 23.27 -62.97
CA GLY A 176 21.85 22.92 -61.56
C GLY A 176 21.99 24.13 -60.61
N ASP A 177 21.59 25.33 -61.06
CA ASP A 177 21.62 26.52 -60.20
C ASP A 177 20.66 26.31 -59.02
N LYS A 178 21.18 26.47 -57.80
CA LYS A 178 20.44 26.29 -56.54
C LYS A 178 19.29 27.29 -56.40
N ARG A 179 19.34 28.42 -57.12
CA ARG A 179 18.30 29.45 -57.17
C ARG A 179 17.01 28.99 -57.84
N PHE A 180 17.05 27.95 -58.68
CA PHE A 180 15.90 27.40 -59.39
C PHE A 180 15.68 25.93 -59.01
N ILE A 181 14.56 25.66 -58.35
CA ILE A 181 14.22 24.30 -57.88
C ILE A 181 13.05 23.76 -58.68
N TYR A 182 13.27 22.64 -59.39
CA TYR A 182 12.20 21.93 -60.08
C TYR A 182 11.67 20.78 -59.23
N ILE A 183 10.40 20.86 -58.85
CA ILE A 183 9.71 19.78 -58.12
C ILE A 183 9.10 18.81 -59.14
N LYS A 184 9.73 17.65 -59.31
CA LYS A 184 9.28 16.60 -60.26
C LYS A 184 7.84 16.14 -60.03
N LYS A 185 7.40 16.07 -58.77
CA LYS A 185 6.05 15.61 -58.38
C LYS A 185 4.93 16.56 -58.83
N THR A 186 5.15 17.87 -58.72
CA THR A 186 4.15 18.90 -59.03
C THR A 186 4.37 19.57 -60.38
N LYS A 187 5.48 19.26 -61.07
CA LYS A 187 5.95 19.92 -62.29
C LYS A 187 6.08 21.45 -62.14
N LYS A 188 6.31 21.95 -60.93
CA LYS A 188 6.46 23.39 -60.62
C LYS A 188 7.93 23.78 -60.50
N VAL A 189 8.24 25.00 -60.93
CA VAL A 189 9.53 25.67 -60.71
C VAL A 189 9.35 26.64 -59.54
N LEU A 190 10.23 26.54 -58.55
CA LEU A 190 10.35 27.48 -57.45
C LEU A 190 11.61 28.31 -57.66
N ILE A 191 11.51 29.63 -57.45
CA ILE A 191 12.61 30.57 -57.62
C ILE A 191 12.91 31.16 -56.25
N LEU A 192 14.13 30.97 -55.75
CA LEU A 192 14.55 31.52 -54.46
C LEU A 192 14.66 33.04 -54.52
N ASN A 193 14.35 33.71 -53.41
CA ASN A 193 14.52 35.15 -53.28
C ASN A 193 15.97 35.49 -52.93
N GLU A 194 16.84 35.36 -53.92
CA GLU A 194 18.26 35.67 -53.85
C GLU A 194 18.63 36.78 -54.84
N ASP A 195 19.90 37.19 -54.84
CA ASP A 195 20.40 38.16 -55.81
C ASP A 195 20.48 37.54 -57.21
N PHE A 196 19.94 38.25 -58.20
CA PHE A 196 19.93 37.88 -59.62
C PHE A 196 20.73 38.88 -60.48
N SER A 197 21.55 39.72 -59.86
CA SER A 197 22.35 40.74 -60.55
C SER A 197 23.34 40.18 -61.57
N ASP A 198 23.71 38.91 -61.48
CA ASP A 198 24.53 38.18 -62.45
C ASP A 198 23.82 37.93 -63.78
N PHE A 199 22.50 38.05 -63.80
CA PHE A 199 21.69 37.98 -65.01
C PHE A 199 21.44 39.35 -65.66
N LYS A 200 22.09 40.43 -65.21
CA LYS A 200 22.03 41.74 -65.91
C LYS A 200 22.46 41.65 -67.38
#